data_AF-A0A519DHG9-F1
#
_entry.id   AF-A0A519DHG9-F1
#
_cell.length_a   1.000
_cell.length_b   1.000
_cell.length_c   1.000
_cell.angle_alpha   90.00
_cell.angle_beta   90.00
_cell.angle_gamma   90.00
#
_symmetry.space_group_name_H-M   'P 1'
#
loop_
_entity.id
_entity.type
_entity.pdbx_description
1 polymer ?
#
loop_
_entity_poly.entity_id
_entity_poly.type
_entity_poly.pdbx_seq_one_letter_code
_entity_poly.pdbx_strand_id
1 'polypeptide(L)'
;MKKFRLDPSGLLRLKIAQIENPNVEPEWVSSADHLDNLPTLSDISHLSIPLQGRILRLSSYLSAPRPGSGPWCARGIIAASSQGCTGLSLSLIDSWFSKHWSTVQEARARAVTRSYFQRLKSGVIQCREISPGILDCSDIPAPIIPSIIRHRNWLRKSKDWAVLSGGDHLSNGYWVWYFDEYGIGTILQKKVARNRLTELYDEIGIHLNHPRVERIDGHLRSAR
;
A
#
# COMPACT_ATOMS: atom_id res chain seq x y z
N MET A 1 4.97 -22.79 9.69
CA MET A 1 5.30 -21.35 9.52
C MET A 1 4.02 -20.54 9.60
N LYS A 2 4.07 -19.28 10.06
CA LYS A 2 2.91 -18.39 10.16
C LYS A 2 2.97 -17.37 9.03
N LYS A 3 1.85 -17.13 8.36
CA LYS A 3 1.77 -16.22 7.21
C LYS A 3 1.64 -14.77 7.66
N PHE A 4 2.43 -13.88 7.05
CA PHE A 4 2.38 -12.44 7.31
C PHE A 4 2.37 -11.65 6.00
N ARG A 5 1.48 -10.66 5.90
CA ARG A 5 1.39 -9.78 4.72
C ARG A 5 2.55 -8.79 4.68
N LEU A 6 3.06 -8.49 3.49
CA LEU A 6 4.02 -7.40 3.26
C LEU A 6 3.33 -6.03 3.20
N ASP A 7 2.62 -5.68 4.26
CA ASP A 7 1.91 -4.41 4.42
C ASP A 7 2.04 -3.92 5.88
N PRO A 8 1.64 -2.68 6.21
CA PRO A 8 1.80 -2.15 7.56
C PRO A 8 1.17 -3.05 8.65
N SER A 9 0.04 -3.69 8.38
CA SER A 9 -0.66 -4.55 9.34
C SER A 9 0.04 -5.88 9.54
N GLY A 10 0.54 -6.50 8.46
CA GLY A 10 1.25 -7.77 8.53
C GLY A 10 2.58 -7.62 9.27
N LEU A 11 3.29 -6.51 9.08
CA LEU A 11 4.51 -6.21 9.85
C LEU A 11 4.21 -5.95 11.33
N LEU A 12 3.11 -5.28 11.65
CA LEU A 12 2.67 -5.11 13.04
C LEU A 12 2.32 -6.47 13.67
N ARG A 13 1.58 -7.33 12.97
CA ARG A 13 1.25 -8.68 13.45
C ARG A 13 2.49 -9.56 13.63
N LEU A 14 3.49 -9.44 12.76
CA LEU A 14 4.77 -10.13 12.95
C LEU A 14 5.42 -9.70 14.25
N LYS A 15 5.47 -8.39 14.53
CA LYS A 15 6.05 -7.87 15.77
C LYS A 15 5.30 -8.31 17.02
N ILE A 16 3.98 -8.40 16.95
CA ILE A 16 3.17 -8.97 18.04
C ILE A 16 3.53 -10.44 18.27
N ALA A 17 3.60 -11.25 17.20
CA ALA A 17 3.98 -12.66 17.30
C ALA A 17 5.41 -12.86 17.82
N GLN A 18 6.34 -11.95 17.47
CA GLN A 18 7.72 -11.99 17.95
C GLN A 18 7.87 -11.70 19.44
N ILE A 19 6.88 -11.05 20.07
CA ILE A 19 6.88 -10.87 21.53
C ILE A 19 6.61 -12.19 22.24
N GLU A 20 5.74 -13.04 21.69
CA GLU A 20 5.43 -14.37 22.24
C GLU A 20 6.51 -15.39 21.89
N ASN A 21 7.00 -15.36 20.65
CA ASN A 21 8.02 -16.25 20.13
C ASN A 21 9.08 -15.46 19.34
N PRO A 22 10.22 -15.11 19.97
CA PRO A 22 11.28 -14.34 19.32
C PRO A 22 11.84 -14.99 18.04
N ASN A 23 11.73 -16.32 17.91
CA ASN A 23 12.23 -17.09 16.78
C ASN A 23 11.17 -17.33 15.70
N VAL A 24 10.02 -16.64 15.74
CA VAL A 24 9.00 -16.81 14.71
C VAL A 24 9.52 -16.32 13.36
N GLU A 25 9.63 -17.26 12.43
CA GLU A 25 9.99 -16.96 11.04
C GLU A 25 8.73 -16.69 10.20
N PRO A 26 8.69 -15.54 9.50
CA PRO A 26 7.54 -15.19 8.67
C PRO A 26 7.55 -15.96 7.35
N GLU A 27 6.41 -16.57 7.01
CA GLU A 27 6.09 -16.91 5.62
C GLU A 27 5.44 -15.68 4.99
N TRP A 28 6.17 -14.97 4.13
CA TRP A 28 5.67 -13.73 3.53
C TRP A 28 4.62 -14.00 2.47
N VAL A 29 3.50 -13.29 2.56
CA VAL A 29 2.47 -13.23 1.52
C VAL A 29 2.32 -11.81 1.01
N SER A 30 1.86 -11.69 -0.23
CA SER A 30 1.58 -10.40 -0.85
C SER A 30 0.71 -9.49 0.02
N SER A 31 0.97 -8.20 -0.12
CA SER A 31 0.19 -7.12 0.45
C SER A 31 -1.30 -7.19 0.06
N ALA A 32 -2.14 -6.61 0.91
CA ALA A 32 -3.55 -6.36 0.66
C ALA A 32 -3.91 -4.99 1.25
N ASP A 33 -5.21 -4.68 1.42
CA ASP A 33 -5.56 -3.60 2.33
C ASP A 33 -5.18 -4.00 3.76
N HIS A 34 -4.42 -3.13 4.40
CA HIS A 34 -3.92 -3.37 5.74
C HIS A 34 -5.01 -3.19 6.81
N LEU A 35 -6.14 -2.57 6.48
CA LEU A 35 -7.26 -2.40 7.42
C LEU A 35 -7.90 -3.73 7.83
N ASP A 36 -7.95 -4.70 6.93
CA ASP A 36 -8.59 -6.01 7.15
C ASP A 36 -7.83 -6.90 8.14
N ASN A 37 -6.63 -6.49 8.54
CA ASN A 37 -5.72 -7.33 9.31
C ASN A 37 -5.04 -6.57 10.45
N LEU A 38 -5.63 -5.47 10.91
CA LEU A 38 -5.18 -4.79 12.13
C LEU A 38 -5.45 -5.66 13.38
N PRO A 39 -4.59 -5.59 14.42
CA PRO A 39 -4.78 -6.34 15.65
C PRO A 39 -5.99 -5.82 16.45
N THR A 40 -6.80 -6.73 16.96
CA THR A 40 -7.91 -6.44 17.87
C THR A 40 -7.45 -6.50 19.33
N LEU A 41 -8.29 -6.03 20.27
CA LEU A 41 -7.98 -6.13 21.71
C LEU A 41 -7.83 -7.59 22.17
N SER A 42 -8.67 -8.50 21.66
CA SER A 42 -8.56 -9.93 21.96
C SER A 42 -7.22 -10.50 21.52
N ASP A 43 -6.71 -10.09 20.35
CA ASP A 43 -5.42 -10.55 19.80
C ASP A 43 -4.23 -10.19 20.70
N ILE A 44 -4.34 -9.15 21.52
CA ILE A 44 -3.23 -8.59 22.31
C ILE A 44 -3.49 -8.60 23.81
N SER A 45 -4.58 -9.21 24.25
CA SER A 45 -5.04 -9.22 25.64
C SER A 45 -4.04 -9.84 26.63
N HIS A 46 -3.18 -10.73 26.15
CA HIS A 46 -2.10 -11.37 26.90
C HIS A 46 -0.88 -10.46 27.15
N LEU A 47 -0.77 -9.31 26.45
CA LEU A 47 0.34 -8.37 26.60
C LEU A 47 0.13 -7.40 27.77
N SER A 48 1.18 -6.70 28.18
CA SER A 48 1.05 -5.66 29.22
C SER A 48 0.17 -4.48 28.73
N ILE A 49 -0.64 -3.92 29.64
CA ILE A 49 -1.55 -2.80 29.33
C ILE A 49 -0.84 -1.63 28.60
N PRO A 50 0.38 -1.20 28.99
CA PRO A 50 1.09 -0.13 28.27
C PRO A 50 1.45 -0.50 26.83
N LEU A 51 1.73 -1.78 26.56
CA LEU A 51 2.04 -2.26 25.21
C LEU A 51 0.78 -2.40 24.37
N GLN A 52 -0.31 -2.92 24.94
CA GLN A 52 -1.63 -2.95 24.29
C GLN A 52 -2.04 -1.55 23.82
N GLY A 53 -1.96 -0.55 24.70
CA GLY A 53 -2.28 0.84 24.36
C GLY A 53 -1.36 1.46 23.30
N ARG A 54 -0.12 0.97 23.14
CA ARG A 54 0.77 1.40 22.04
C ARG A 54 0.39 0.74 20.72
N ILE A 55 0.04 -0.55 20.73
CA ILE A 55 -0.40 -1.29 19.56
C ILE A 55 -1.70 -0.70 19.01
N LEU A 56 -2.68 -0.44 19.87
CA LEU A 56 -3.97 0.14 19.47
C LEU A 56 -3.80 1.56 18.91
N ARG A 57 -2.94 2.38 19.53
CA ARG A 57 -2.63 3.72 18.99
C ARG A 57 -1.88 3.66 17.66
N LEU A 58 -0.98 2.70 17.47
CA LEU A 58 -0.35 2.54 16.15
C LEU A 58 -1.41 2.14 15.12
N SER A 59 -2.26 1.17 15.45
CA SER A 59 -3.33 0.68 14.59
C SER A 59 -4.27 1.79 14.16
N SER A 60 -4.63 2.73 15.06
CA SER A 60 -5.45 3.89 14.71
C SER A 60 -4.77 4.86 13.74
N TYR A 61 -3.44 5.00 13.80
CA TYR A 61 -2.69 5.77 12.80
C TYR A 61 -2.56 5.02 11.47
N LEU A 62 -2.41 3.69 11.49
CA LEU A 62 -2.45 2.87 10.28
C LEU A 62 -3.82 2.99 9.60
N SER A 63 -4.91 3.03 10.37
CA SER A 63 -6.28 3.16 9.88
C SER A 63 -6.75 4.59 9.65
N ALA A 64 -5.86 5.59 9.75
CA ALA A 64 -6.30 6.98 9.68
C ALA A 64 -6.90 7.31 8.29
N PRO A 65 -8.08 7.95 8.23
CA PRO A 65 -8.71 8.35 6.96
C PRO A 65 -7.86 9.29 6.12
N ARG A 66 -6.97 10.05 6.78
CA ARG A 66 -5.97 10.90 6.15
C ARG A 66 -4.60 10.22 6.21
N PRO A 67 -4.14 9.60 5.11
CA PRO A 67 -2.81 9.02 5.01
C PRO A 67 -1.74 10.06 5.34
N GLY A 68 -0.86 9.70 6.26
CA GLY A 68 0.23 10.57 6.68
C GLY A 68 -0.16 11.66 7.69
N SER A 69 -1.31 11.53 8.34
CA SER A 69 -1.55 12.16 9.64
C SER A 69 -0.80 11.42 10.76
N GLY A 70 -0.70 12.03 11.94
CA GLY A 70 -0.07 11.42 13.11
C GLY A 70 1.44 11.65 13.25
N PRO A 71 2.05 11.06 14.28
CA PRO A 71 3.46 11.26 14.61
C PRO A 71 4.38 10.72 13.51
N TRP A 72 5.57 11.31 13.39
CA TRP A 72 6.54 10.94 12.35
C TRP A 72 6.86 9.44 12.30
N CYS A 73 6.90 8.77 13.46
CA CYS A 73 7.23 7.35 13.54
C CYS A 73 6.14 6.48 12.89
N ALA A 74 4.86 6.72 13.22
CA ALA A 74 3.73 6.03 12.58
C ALA A 74 3.70 6.28 11.07
N ARG A 75 3.92 7.52 10.63
CA ARG A 75 4.03 7.87 9.20
C ARG A 75 5.19 7.13 8.53
N GLY A 76 6.33 7.03 9.21
CA GLY A 76 7.50 6.30 8.75
C GLY A 76 7.25 4.81 8.62
N ILE A 77 6.51 4.19 9.56
CA ILE A 77 6.13 2.77 9.51
C ILE A 77 5.29 2.49 8.26
N ILE A 78 4.24 3.30 8.02
CA ILE A 78 3.37 3.19 6.83
C ILE A 78 4.20 3.39 5.56
N ALA A 79 4.96 4.49 5.49
CA ALA A 79 5.75 4.82 4.32
C ALA A 79 6.81 3.75 3.99
N ALA A 80 7.49 3.21 5.01
CA ALA A 80 8.51 2.18 4.83
C ALA A 80 7.89 0.85 4.40
N SER A 81 6.81 0.42 5.05
CA SER A 81 6.13 -0.84 4.71
C SER A 81 5.54 -0.81 3.30
N SER A 82 4.81 0.25 2.94
CA SER A 82 4.23 0.41 1.60
C SER A 82 5.26 0.56 0.47
N GLN A 83 6.51 0.88 0.78
CA GLN A 83 7.61 0.96 -0.20
C GLN A 83 8.55 -0.25 -0.16
N GLY A 84 8.20 -1.32 0.58
CA GLY A 84 9.02 -2.53 0.68
C GLY A 84 10.29 -2.38 1.51
N CYS A 85 10.44 -1.29 2.27
CA CYS A 85 11.55 -1.09 3.22
C CYS A 85 11.28 -1.84 4.54
N THR A 86 11.06 -3.16 4.45
CA THR A 86 10.58 -4.01 5.56
C THR A 86 11.45 -3.90 6.81
N GLY A 87 12.78 -3.97 6.67
CA GLY A 87 13.70 -3.85 7.80
C GLY A 87 13.60 -2.52 8.54
N LEU A 88 13.44 -1.40 7.81
CA LEU A 88 13.22 -0.09 8.42
C LEU A 88 11.86 -0.03 9.13
N SER A 89 10.80 -0.55 8.51
CA SER A 89 9.47 -0.55 9.10
C SER A 89 9.43 -1.36 10.41
N LEU A 90 10.01 -2.58 10.41
CA LEU A 90 10.12 -3.42 11.59
C LEU A 90 10.91 -2.74 12.71
N SER A 91 12.05 -2.13 12.37
CA SER A 91 12.87 -1.36 13.32
C SER A 91 12.11 -0.16 13.91
N LEU A 92 11.28 0.53 13.12
CA LEU A 92 10.44 1.62 13.60
C LEU A 92 9.31 1.13 14.51
N ILE A 93 8.73 -0.05 14.24
CA ILE A 93 7.74 -0.66 15.14
C ILE A 93 8.38 -1.03 16.48
N ASP A 94 9.60 -1.58 16.49
CA ASP A 94 10.35 -1.84 17.73
C ASP A 94 10.58 -0.55 18.52
N SER A 95 10.98 0.53 17.84
CA SER A 95 11.12 1.86 18.44
C SER A 95 9.81 2.43 18.98
N TRP A 96 8.70 2.19 18.29
CA TRP A 96 7.37 2.56 18.77
C TRP A 96 7.01 1.79 20.06
N PHE A 97 7.28 0.48 20.08
CA PHE A 97 7.04 -0.40 21.22
C PHE A 97 8.00 -0.17 22.39
N SER A 98 9.20 0.36 22.17
CA SER A 98 10.14 0.68 23.26
C SER A 98 10.05 2.14 23.70
N LYS A 99 9.43 3.02 22.89
CA LYS A 99 9.51 4.49 22.99
C LYS A 99 10.95 5.02 22.89
N HIS A 100 11.82 4.27 22.21
CA HIS A 100 13.21 4.64 22.02
C HIS A 100 13.57 4.60 20.53
N TRP A 101 14.05 5.72 20.01
CA TRP A 101 14.48 5.84 18.61
C TRP A 101 15.79 6.61 18.52
N SER A 102 16.64 6.19 17.60
CA SER A 102 17.86 6.90 17.23
C SER A 102 17.56 8.06 16.27
N THR A 103 18.46 9.05 16.25
CA THR A 103 18.42 10.15 15.27
C THR A 103 18.51 9.65 13.82
N VAL A 104 19.25 8.56 13.59
CA VAL A 104 19.38 7.91 12.27
C VAL A 104 18.05 7.30 11.82
N GLN A 105 17.34 6.60 12.70
CA GLN A 105 16.01 6.06 12.38
C GLN A 105 15.01 7.18 12.06
N GLU A 106 15.04 8.27 12.82
CA GLU A 106 14.18 9.43 12.55
C GLU A 106 14.47 10.05 11.17
N ALA A 107 15.75 10.27 10.84
CA ALA A 107 16.14 10.82 9.55
C ALA A 107 15.68 9.93 8.39
N ARG A 108 15.89 8.61 8.50
CA ARG A 108 15.45 7.64 7.49
C ARG A 108 13.93 7.60 7.37
N ALA A 109 13.20 7.61 8.49
CA ALA A 109 11.75 7.65 8.51
C ALA A 109 11.21 8.91 7.83
N ARG A 110 11.80 10.09 8.08
CA ARG A 110 11.42 11.35 7.42
C ARG A 110 11.70 11.28 5.91
N ALA A 111 12.84 10.74 5.49
CA ALA A 111 13.19 10.60 4.08
C ALA A 111 12.21 9.68 3.32
N VAL A 112 11.94 8.49 3.85
CA VAL A 112 11.00 7.53 3.22
C VAL A 112 9.57 8.08 3.21
N THR A 113 9.17 8.82 4.25
CA THR A 113 7.88 9.51 4.34
C THR A 113 7.73 10.58 3.26
N ARG A 114 8.79 11.35 2.96
CA ARG A 114 8.76 12.35 1.88
C ARG A 114 8.55 11.68 0.52
N SER A 115 9.30 10.62 0.21
CA SER A 115 9.13 9.83 -1.01
C SER A 115 7.70 9.30 -1.14
N TYR A 116 7.19 8.71 -0.06
CA TYR A 116 5.82 8.20 0.01
C TYR A 116 4.77 9.26 -0.30
N PHE A 117 4.90 10.46 0.29
CA PHE A 117 3.98 11.55 0.01
C PHE A 117 4.03 12.05 -1.43
N GLN A 118 5.18 12.01 -2.10
CA GLN A 118 5.25 12.34 -3.52
C GLN A 118 4.45 11.33 -4.36
N ARG A 119 4.53 10.03 -4.02
CA ARG A 119 3.71 8.99 -4.67
C ARG A 119 2.22 9.13 -4.36
N LEU A 120 1.85 9.53 -3.13
CA LEU A 120 0.45 9.83 -2.81
C LEU A 120 -0.08 10.99 -3.66
N LYS A 121 0.71 12.06 -3.82
CA LYS A 121 0.35 13.20 -4.68
C LYS A 121 0.17 12.78 -6.13
N SER A 122 1.04 11.93 -6.68
CA SER A 122 0.92 11.47 -8.06
C SER A 122 -0.28 10.53 -8.28
N GLY A 123 -0.68 9.78 -7.25
CA GLY A 123 -1.86 8.91 -7.30
C GLY A 123 -3.20 9.66 -7.26
N VAL A 124 -3.25 10.85 -6.67
CA VAL A 124 -4.50 11.64 -6.58
C VAL A 124 -4.71 12.62 -7.73
N ILE A 125 -3.87 12.59 -8.77
CA ILE A 125 -4.03 13.43 -9.96
C ILE A 125 -5.33 13.03 -10.68
N GLN A 126 -6.02 14.01 -11.27
CA GLN A 126 -7.28 13.78 -11.97
C GLN A 126 -7.12 12.90 -13.21
N CYS A 127 -6.05 13.05 -13.99
CA CYS A 127 -5.79 12.27 -15.20
C CYS A 127 -5.63 10.76 -14.97
N ARG A 128 -5.51 10.31 -13.71
CA ARG A 128 -5.54 8.89 -13.34
C ARG A 128 -6.91 8.26 -13.59
N GLU A 129 -7.99 9.06 -13.59
CA GLU A 129 -9.34 8.58 -13.87
C GLU A 129 -9.54 8.51 -15.39
N ILE A 130 -9.29 7.31 -15.93
CA ILE A 130 -9.37 7.02 -17.36
C ILE A 130 -10.81 6.79 -17.84
N SER A 131 -11.70 6.45 -16.91
CA SER A 131 -13.15 6.33 -17.11
C SER A 131 -13.84 6.64 -15.78
N PRO A 132 -15.10 7.12 -15.75
CA PRO A 132 -15.78 7.42 -14.49
C PRO A 132 -15.72 6.26 -13.48
N GLY A 133 -15.07 6.49 -12.34
CA GLY A 133 -14.92 5.46 -11.29
C GLY A 133 -13.79 4.44 -11.52
N ILE A 134 -13.00 4.55 -12.60
CA ILE A 134 -11.86 3.67 -12.89
C ILE A 134 -10.55 4.45 -12.86
N LEU A 135 -9.60 4.03 -12.02
CA LEU A 135 -8.28 4.64 -11.88
C LEU A 135 -7.18 3.75 -12.47
N ASP A 136 -6.33 4.34 -13.31
CA ASP A 136 -5.07 3.76 -13.73
C ASP A 136 -3.90 4.25 -12.85
N CYS A 137 -3.48 3.37 -11.96
CA CYS A 137 -2.29 3.49 -11.13
C CYS A 137 -1.32 2.34 -11.42
N SER A 138 -1.29 1.81 -12.65
CA SER A 138 -0.49 0.64 -13.05
C SER A 138 1.02 0.81 -12.86
N ASP A 139 1.52 2.06 -12.83
CA ASP A 139 2.89 2.44 -12.51
C ASP A 139 3.18 2.51 -11.00
N ILE A 140 2.14 2.45 -10.16
CA ILE A 140 2.23 2.55 -8.72
C ILE A 140 2.16 1.15 -8.09
N PRO A 141 3.10 0.79 -7.18
CA PRO A 141 3.04 -0.48 -6.47
C PRO A 141 1.74 -0.66 -5.66
N ALA A 142 1.19 -1.88 -5.71
CA ALA A 142 0.00 -2.31 -4.97
C ALA A 142 -0.05 -1.85 -3.49
N PRO A 143 1.03 -1.98 -2.67
CA PRO A 143 0.98 -1.65 -1.25
C PRO A 143 0.71 -0.17 -0.92
N ILE A 144 0.80 0.73 -1.91
CA ILE A 144 0.56 2.18 -1.75
C ILE A 144 -0.90 2.52 -2.08
N ILE A 145 -1.57 1.70 -2.88
CA ILE A 145 -2.89 2.01 -3.47
C ILE A 145 -3.97 2.27 -2.43
N PRO A 146 -4.14 1.47 -1.36
CA PRO A 146 -5.16 1.75 -0.36
C PRO A 146 -5.05 3.16 0.24
N SER A 147 -3.82 3.62 0.44
CA SER A 147 -3.58 4.99 0.91
C SER A 147 -3.83 6.05 -0.16
N ILE A 148 -3.58 5.79 -1.45
CA ILE A 148 -3.95 6.73 -2.51
C ILE A 148 -5.47 6.92 -2.53
N ILE A 149 -6.24 5.85 -2.44
CA ILE A 149 -7.70 5.91 -2.50
C ILE A 149 -8.28 6.63 -1.28
N ARG A 150 -7.83 6.29 -0.07
CA ARG A 150 -8.23 7.03 1.15
C ARG A 150 -7.86 8.50 1.06
N HIS A 151 -6.67 8.84 0.53
CA HIS A 151 -6.28 10.24 0.33
C HIS A 151 -7.17 10.94 -0.71
N ARG A 152 -7.55 10.25 -1.78
CA ARG A 152 -8.45 10.75 -2.82
C ARG A 152 -9.85 11.00 -2.28
N ASN A 153 -10.43 10.05 -1.55
CA ASN A 153 -11.75 10.17 -0.93
C ASN A 153 -11.77 11.27 0.13
N TRP A 154 -10.67 11.46 0.87
CA TRP A 154 -10.54 12.58 1.81
C TRP A 154 -10.47 13.96 1.12
N LEU A 155 -9.79 14.07 -0.02
CA LEU A 155 -9.63 15.34 -0.76
C LEU A 155 -10.82 15.69 -1.65
N ARG A 156 -11.62 14.70 -2.04
CA ARG A 156 -12.67 14.82 -3.05
C ARG A 156 -13.98 14.24 -2.50
N LYS A 157 -14.93 13.92 -3.36
CA LYS A 157 -16.14 13.18 -2.99
C LYS A 157 -15.80 11.70 -2.83
N SER A 158 -16.14 11.12 -1.67
CA SER A 158 -16.13 9.67 -1.47
C SER A 158 -17.05 8.98 -2.46
N LYS A 159 -16.55 7.92 -3.08
CA LYS A 159 -17.28 7.01 -3.96
C LYS A 159 -16.49 5.71 -4.12
N ASP A 160 -17.13 4.75 -4.77
CA ASP A 160 -16.50 3.50 -5.17
C ASP A 160 -15.47 3.70 -6.30
N TRP A 161 -14.42 2.88 -6.28
CA TRP A 161 -13.36 2.90 -7.28
C TRP A 161 -12.98 1.50 -7.72
N ALA A 162 -12.91 1.29 -9.03
CA ALA A 162 -12.10 0.23 -9.62
C ALA A 162 -10.69 0.77 -9.87
N VAL A 163 -9.65 0.07 -9.43
CA VAL A 163 -8.27 0.56 -9.54
C VAL A 163 -7.38 -0.49 -10.14
N LEU A 164 -6.71 -0.13 -11.23
CA LEU A 164 -5.59 -0.89 -11.78
C LEU A 164 -4.31 -0.43 -11.08
N SER A 165 -3.54 -1.36 -10.54
CA SER A 165 -2.23 -1.06 -9.96
C SER A 165 -1.15 -1.97 -10.47
N GLY A 166 0.11 -1.58 -10.27
CA GLY A 166 1.21 -2.53 -10.29
C GLY A 166 1.07 -3.53 -9.13
N GLY A 167 1.79 -4.65 -9.23
CA GLY A 167 1.86 -5.64 -8.17
C GLY A 167 2.79 -5.24 -7.03
N ASP A 168 3.18 -6.24 -6.24
CA ASP A 168 4.20 -6.11 -5.21
C ASP A 168 5.36 -7.08 -5.47
N HIS A 169 6.36 -7.05 -4.58
CA HIS A 169 7.58 -7.84 -4.73
C HIS A 169 7.34 -9.36 -4.79
N LEU A 170 6.26 -9.86 -4.18
CA LEU A 170 5.94 -11.29 -4.12
C LEU A 170 4.98 -11.74 -5.21
N SER A 171 4.16 -10.82 -5.73
CA SER A 171 3.21 -11.06 -6.81
C SER A 171 3.25 -9.89 -7.78
N ASN A 172 4.26 -9.92 -8.64
CA ASN A 172 4.46 -8.98 -9.74
C ASN A 172 3.30 -9.01 -10.75
N GLY A 173 3.23 -8.00 -11.60
CA GLY A 173 2.19 -7.85 -12.64
C GLY A 173 1.22 -6.74 -12.31
N TYR A 174 -0.04 -6.92 -12.69
CA TYR A 174 -1.09 -5.93 -12.49
C TYR A 174 -2.19 -6.46 -11.59
N TRP A 175 -2.66 -5.63 -10.68
CA TRP A 175 -3.72 -5.98 -9.75
C TRP A 175 -4.93 -5.11 -10.01
N VAL A 176 -6.11 -5.73 -9.94
CA VAL A 176 -7.39 -5.05 -10.04
C VAL A 176 -8.00 -5.03 -8.65
N TRP A 177 -8.28 -3.84 -8.16
CA TRP A 177 -8.89 -3.59 -6.87
C TRP A 177 -10.30 -3.04 -7.05
N TYR A 178 -11.15 -3.34 -6.10
CA TYR A 178 -12.35 -2.57 -5.80
C TYR A 178 -12.17 -1.90 -4.45
N PHE A 179 -12.49 -0.61 -4.38
CA PHE A 179 -12.58 0.14 -3.15
C PHE A 179 -13.98 0.69 -2.98
N ASP A 180 -14.51 0.58 -1.77
CA ASP A 180 -15.78 1.19 -1.39
C ASP A 180 -15.63 2.71 -1.10
N GLU A 181 -16.75 3.37 -0.78
CA GLU A 181 -16.79 4.78 -0.39
C GLU A 181 -15.92 5.12 0.85
N TYR A 182 -15.67 4.15 1.73
CA TYR A 182 -14.81 4.29 2.91
C TYR A 182 -13.32 4.13 2.57
N GLY A 183 -13.00 3.72 1.34
CA GLY A 183 -11.64 3.48 0.87
C GLY A 183 -11.06 2.19 1.43
N ILE A 184 -11.90 1.20 1.74
CA ILE A 184 -11.50 -0.17 2.08
C ILE A 184 -11.40 -0.97 0.78
N GLY A 185 -10.22 -1.56 0.53
CA GLY A 185 -9.89 -2.21 -0.72
C GLY A 185 -9.95 -3.73 -0.68
N THR A 186 -10.60 -4.34 -1.67
CA THR A 186 -10.52 -5.78 -1.94
C THR A 186 -9.84 -6.00 -3.30
N ILE A 187 -8.91 -6.95 -3.35
CA ILE A 187 -8.27 -7.37 -4.60
C ILE A 187 -9.23 -8.31 -5.33
N LEU A 188 -9.70 -7.89 -6.51
CA LEU A 188 -10.55 -8.72 -7.37
C LEU A 188 -9.73 -9.70 -8.20
N GLN A 189 -8.58 -9.25 -8.71
CA GLN A 189 -7.75 -10.06 -9.60
C GLN A 189 -6.27 -9.70 -9.48
N LYS A 190 -5.41 -10.72 -9.60
CA LYS A 190 -3.97 -10.57 -9.79
C LYS A 190 -3.60 -11.15 -11.15
N LYS A 191 -3.24 -10.29 -12.09
CA LYS A 191 -2.81 -10.67 -13.43
C LYS A 191 -1.29 -10.70 -13.48
N VAL A 192 -0.74 -11.81 -13.96
CA VAL A 192 0.70 -11.98 -14.11
C VAL A 192 1.20 -11.04 -15.22
N ALA A 193 2.43 -10.52 -15.08
CA ALA A 193 3.05 -9.54 -15.98
C ALA A 193 3.15 -9.96 -17.47
N ARG A 194 2.75 -11.19 -17.83
CA ARG A 194 2.70 -11.65 -19.23
C ARG A 194 1.58 -11.00 -20.04
N ASN A 195 0.53 -10.50 -19.38
CA ASN A 195 -0.57 -9.82 -20.07
C ASN A 195 -0.16 -8.39 -20.42
N ARG A 196 -0.38 -7.98 -21.67
CA ARG A 196 -0.11 -6.59 -22.09
C ARG A 196 -1.12 -5.67 -21.43
N LEU A 197 -0.69 -4.51 -20.93
CA LEU A 197 -1.56 -3.47 -20.35
C LEU A 197 -2.79 -3.18 -21.21
N THR A 198 -2.64 -3.19 -22.52
CA THR A 198 -3.72 -3.02 -23.51
C THR A 198 -4.81 -4.08 -23.44
N GLU A 199 -4.45 -5.36 -23.31
CA GLU A 199 -5.42 -6.46 -23.17
C GLU A 199 -6.21 -6.31 -21.87
N LEU A 200 -5.54 -5.81 -20.84
CA LEU A 200 -6.12 -5.56 -19.53
C LEU A 200 -7.14 -4.43 -19.56
N TYR A 201 -6.85 -3.36 -20.32
CA TYR A 201 -7.80 -2.28 -20.56
C TYR A 201 -9.03 -2.76 -21.33
N ASP A 202 -8.84 -3.55 -22.39
CA ASP A 202 -9.96 -4.10 -23.16
C ASP A 202 -10.87 -4.99 -22.29
N GLU A 203 -10.30 -5.81 -21.39
CA GLU A 203 -11.05 -6.64 -20.45
C GLU A 203 -11.88 -5.84 -19.43
N ILE A 204 -11.43 -4.63 -19.04
CA ILE A 204 -12.19 -3.74 -18.15
C ILE A 204 -13.06 -2.73 -18.93
N GLY A 205 -13.28 -2.99 -20.24
CA GLY A 205 -14.15 -2.18 -21.10
C GLY A 205 -13.53 -0.85 -21.55
N ILE A 206 -12.21 -0.73 -21.48
CA ILE A 206 -11.45 0.46 -21.89
C ILE A 206 -10.71 0.12 -23.17
N HIS A 207 -11.28 0.52 -24.30
CA HIS A 207 -10.63 0.35 -25.60
C HIS A 207 -9.62 1.47 -25.79
N LEU A 208 -8.35 1.18 -25.54
CA LEU A 208 -7.28 2.07 -25.97
C LEU A 208 -7.22 2.00 -27.51
N ASN A 209 -7.56 3.09 -28.18
CA ASN A 209 -7.19 3.25 -29.58
C ASN A 209 -5.68 3.06 -29.68
N HIS A 210 -5.23 1.94 -30.26
CA HIS A 210 -3.82 1.78 -30.56
C HIS A 210 -3.38 3.05 -31.30
N PRO A 211 -2.33 3.75 -30.82
CA PRO A 211 -1.78 4.81 -31.65
C PRO A 211 -1.42 4.11 -32.95
N ARG A 212 -2.01 4.54 -34.07
CA ARG A 212 -1.61 4.03 -35.38
C ARG A 212 -0.18 4.53 -35.51
N VAL A 213 0.81 3.67 -35.30
CA VAL A 213 2.22 4.03 -35.40
C VAL A 213 2.83 3.11 -36.44
N GLU A 214 3.25 3.67 -37.56
CA GLU A 214 3.99 2.95 -38.59
C GLU A 214 5.47 2.96 -38.24
N ARG A 215 6.12 1.80 -38.42
CA ARG A 215 7.56 1.66 -38.27
C ARG A 215 8.18 1.96 -39.63
N ILE A 216 8.80 3.13 -39.76
CA ILE A 216 9.56 3.55 -40.95
C ILE A 216 11.00 3.76 -40.50
N ASP A 217 11.94 3.03 -41.11
CA ASP A 217 13.38 3.12 -40.83
C ASP A 217 13.75 2.94 -39.34
N GLY A 218 13.09 2.00 -38.66
CA GLY A 218 13.36 1.69 -37.25
C GLY A 218 12.80 2.71 -36.24
N HIS A 219 12.19 3.80 -36.71
CA HIS A 219 11.54 4.80 -35.87
C HIS A 219 10.01 4.67 -35.90
N LEU A 220 9.38 4.89 -34.75
CA LEU A 220 7.93 4.89 -34.59
C LEU A 220 7.39 6.27 -35.01
N ARG A 221 6.58 6.33 -36.07
CA ARG A 221 5.88 7.54 -36.54
C ARG A 221 4.36 7.37 -36.46
N SER A 222 3.62 8.41 -36.05
CA SER A 222 2.15 8.40 -36.13
C SER A 222 1.72 8.14 -37.58
N ALA A 223 0.98 7.05 -37.82
CA ALA A 223 0.30 6.79 -39.06
C ALA A 223 -0.86 7.79 -39.19
N ARG A 224 -0.96 8.44 -40.34
CA ARG A 224 -2.09 9.30 -40.70
C ARG A 224 -3.23 8.45 -41.23
#